data_AF-W5QTB4-F1
#
_entry.id   AF-W5QTB4-F1
#
_cell.length_a   1.000
_cell.length_b   1.000
_cell.length_c   1.000
_cell.angle_alpha   90.00
_cell.angle_beta   90.00
_cell.angle_gamma   90.00
#
_symmetry.space_group_name_H-M   'P 1'
#
loop_
_entity.id
_entity.type
_entity.pdbx_description
1 polymer ?
#
loop_
_entity_poly.entity_id
_entity_poly.type
_entity_poly.pdbx_seq_one_letter_code
_entity_poly.pdbx_strand_id
1 'polypeptide(L)'
;MEEIKVYHSSWKNYLSLLFTLVLLGTSVWLFMERPQDINFGTIITTIGILITLVSTLYTAYPMIRERLTGQPYCIITDHSLIINEKNGIEIRFADVEEFHISKLDNKQILIRYKDNKSEPKKDGILGRLSNRFSDYIADTNEGINASGLTYDPQELCNLLNGKVEMA
;
A
#
# COMPACT_ATOMS: atom_id res chain seq x y z
N MET A 1 4.76 -25.50 -10.48
CA MET A 1 4.29 -24.47 -9.54
C MET A 1 4.88 -23.17 -10.01
N GLU A 2 4.10 -22.39 -10.75
CA GLU A 2 4.54 -21.07 -11.22
C GLU A 2 4.17 -20.04 -10.16
N GLU A 3 5.17 -19.54 -9.43
CA GLU A 3 4.99 -18.45 -8.48
C GLU A 3 5.28 -17.12 -9.19
N ILE A 4 4.26 -16.27 -9.31
CA ILE A 4 4.42 -14.92 -9.85
C ILE A 4 4.67 -13.98 -8.67
N LYS A 5 5.88 -13.42 -8.62
CA LYS A 5 6.31 -12.48 -7.58
C LYS A 5 6.13 -11.06 -8.06
N VAL A 6 5.31 -10.28 -7.36
CA VAL A 6 5.07 -8.88 -7.68
C VAL A 6 5.82 -8.01 -6.65
N TYR A 7 6.58 -7.06 -7.17
CA TYR A 7 7.36 -6.09 -6.39
C TYR A 7 6.82 -4.68 -6.63
N HIS A 8 7.09 -3.75 -5.70
CA HIS A 8 6.93 -2.34 -6.02
C HIS A 8 7.93 -1.92 -7.09
N SER A 9 7.47 -1.04 -7.99
CA SER A 9 8.27 -0.41 -9.02
C SER A 9 9.38 0.41 -8.37
N SER A 10 10.60 -0.09 -8.48
CA SER A 10 11.80 0.58 -7.96
C SER A 10 11.93 2.00 -8.53
N TRP A 11 11.60 2.21 -9.81
CA TRP A 11 11.72 3.51 -10.48
C TRP A 11 10.82 4.59 -9.86
N LYS A 12 9.54 4.27 -9.62
CA LYS A 12 8.58 5.24 -9.02
C LYS A 12 9.01 5.63 -7.62
N ASN A 13 9.50 4.67 -6.84
CA ASN A 13 9.97 4.91 -5.49
C ASN A 13 11.28 5.74 -5.47
N TYR A 14 12.21 5.49 -6.40
CA TYR A 14 13.41 6.32 -6.55
C TYR A 14 13.08 7.77 -6.89
N LEU A 15 12.13 7.98 -7.81
CA LEU A 15 11.74 9.31 -8.24
C LEU A 15 11.06 10.09 -7.10
N SER A 16 10.21 9.40 -6.33
CA SER A 16 9.60 9.95 -5.12
C SER A 16 10.64 10.30 -4.07
N LEU A 17 11.63 9.43 -3.83
CA LEU A 17 12.70 9.65 -2.87
C LEU A 17 13.63 10.79 -3.28
N LEU A 18 13.95 10.92 -4.57
CA LEU A 18 14.73 12.03 -5.10
C LEU A 18 13.99 13.36 -4.88
N PHE A 19 12.69 13.39 -5.18
CA PHE A 19 11.86 14.58 -4.97
C PHE A 19 11.81 14.99 -3.48
N THR A 20 11.61 14.04 -2.56
CA THR A 20 11.59 14.34 -1.12
C THR A 20 12.96 14.81 -0.60
N LEU A 21 14.06 14.27 -1.12
CA LEU A 21 15.41 14.74 -0.79
C LEU A 21 15.67 16.17 -1.26
N VAL A 22 15.20 16.55 -2.46
CA VAL A 22 15.30 17.93 -2.97
C VAL A 22 14.49 18.89 -2.08
N LEU A 23 13.27 18.51 -1.69
CA LEU A 23 12.45 19.29 -0.76
C LEU A 23 13.11 19.41 0.62
N LEU A 24 13.73 18.36 1.12
CA LEU A 24 14.45 18.40 2.39
C LEU A 24 15.67 19.32 2.30
N GLY A 25 16.46 19.20 1.24
CA GLY A 25 17.64 20.04 1.00
C GLY A 25 17.30 21.52 0.89
N THR A 26 16.25 21.86 0.13
CA THR A 26 15.74 23.23 0.02
C THR A 26 15.19 23.76 1.34
N SER A 27 14.47 22.94 2.11
CA SER A 27 13.95 23.33 3.43
C SER A 27 15.07 23.61 4.44
N VAL A 28 16.12 22.79 4.44
CA VAL A 28 17.31 22.99 5.29
C VAL A 28 18.09 24.22 4.84
N TRP A 29 18.29 24.42 3.55
CA TRP A 29 18.99 25.59 3.02
C TRP A 29 18.26 26.90 3.39
N LEU A 30 16.93 26.95 3.22
CA LEU A 30 16.10 28.08 3.64
C LEU A 30 16.15 28.33 5.16
N PHE A 31 16.34 27.27 5.96
CA PHE A 31 16.50 27.39 7.40
C PHE A 31 17.87 27.97 7.78
N MET A 32 18.93 27.62 7.04
CA MET A 32 20.29 28.13 7.30
C MET A 32 20.48 29.60 6.89
N GLU A 33 19.80 30.07 5.86
CA GLU A 33 19.91 31.47 5.41
C GLU A 33 19.09 32.47 6.25
N ARG A 34 18.17 31.99 7.10
CA ARG A 34 17.34 32.86 7.93
C ARG A 34 18.05 33.27 9.23
N PRO A 35 17.88 34.53 9.67
CA PRO A 35 18.34 34.94 10.99
C PRO A 35 17.65 34.07 12.06
N GLN A 36 18.44 33.57 13.01
CA GLN A 36 18.06 32.63 14.07
C GLN A 36 17.21 33.28 15.19
N ASP A 37 16.41 34.29 14.84
CA ASP A 37 15.43 34.84 15.75
C ASP A 37 14.26 33.85 15.86
N ILE A 38 13.80 33.62 17.09
CA ILE A 38 12.63 32.77 17.36
C ILE A 38 11.38 33.56 16.93
N ASN A 39 11.11 33.51 15.63
CA ASN A 39 9.95 34.12 15.00
C ASN A 39 9.03 33.03 14.43
N PHE A 40 7.79 33.40 14.13
CA PHE A 40 6.79 32.50 13.53
C PHE A 40 7.30 31.80 12.26
N GLY A 41 8.15 32.47 11.47
CA GLY A 41 8.78 31.89 10.28
C GLY A 41 9.73 30.72 10.57
N THR A 42 10.44 30.74 11.69
CA THR A 42 11.38 29.70 12.14
C THR A 42 10.63 28.46 12.62
N ILE A 43 9.49 28.65 13.28
CA ILE A 43 8.59 27.56 13.71
C ILE A 43 8.02 26.83 12.49
N ILE A 44 7.50 27.57 11.50
CA ILE A 44 6.94 26.99 10.27
C ILE A 44 8.00 26.18 9.50
N THR A 45 9.22 26.71 9.36
CA THR A 45 10.30 26.00 8.64
C THR A 45 10.72 24.74 9.38
N THR A 46 10.81 24.78 10.71
CA THR A 46 11.13 23.60 11.53
C THR A 46 10.06 22.51 11.38
N ILE A 47 8.78 22.88 11.43
CA ILE A 47 7.66 21.93 11.20
C ILE A 47 7.73 21.36 9.78
N GLY A 48 8.01 22.19 8.77
CA GLY A 48 8.17 21.74 7.39
C GLY A 48 9.30 20.73 7.20
N ILE A 49 10.45 20.95 7.85
CA ILE A 49 11.58 20.00 7.84
C ILE A 49 11.16 18.68 8.48
N LEU A 50 10.50 18.71 9.64
CA LEU A 50 10.04 17.50 10.32
C LEU A 50 9.05 16.70 9.47
N ILE A 51 8.07 17.36 8.87
CA ILE A 51 7.11 16.71 7.97
C ILE A 51 7.83 16.08 6.79
N THR A 52 8.73 16.82 6.15
CA THR A 52 9.48 16.32 4.98
C THR A 52 10.38 15.14 5.34
N LEU A 53 11.01 15.16 6.52
CA LEU A 53 11.81 14.06 7.03
C LEU A 53 10.96 12.80 7.24
N VAL A 54 9.79 12.94 7.88
CA VAL A 54 8.86 11.81 8.10
C VAL A 54 8.36 11.25 6.76
N SER A 55 8.00 12.10 5.80
CA SER A 55 7.61 11.67 4.45
C SER A 55 8.74 10.96 3.70
N THR A 56 9.97 11.42 3.85
CA THR A 56 11.16 10.78 3.24
C THR A 56 11.38 9.38 3.85
N LEU A 57 11.28 9.24 5.16
CA LEU A 57 11.39 7.94 5.83
C LEU A 57 10.27 6.99 5.43
N TYR A 58 9.03 7.49 5.32
CA TYR A 58 7.88 6.69 4.92
C TYR A 58 8.02 6.14 3.49
N THR A 59 8.55 6.93 2.57
CA THR A 59 8.81 6.51 1.18
C THR A 59 10.02 5.60 1.05
N ALA A 60 11.06 5.83 1.85
CA ALA A 60 12.27 4.99 1.86
C ALA A 60 12.04 3.61 2.51
N TYR A 61 11.19 3.53 3.53
CA TYR A 61 10.94 2.30 4.28
C TYR A 61 10.56 1.09 3.42
N PRO A 62 9.55 1.14 2.53
CA PRO A 62 9.20 -0.01 1.69
C PRO A 62 10.35 -0.41 0.75
N MET A 63 11.10 0.55 0.19
CA MET A 63 12.27 0.23 -0.65
C MET A 63 13.36 -0.49 0.15
N ILE A 64 13.66 0.00 1.35
CA ILE A 64 14.67 -0.59 2.23
C ILE A 64 14.21 -1.97 2.66
N ARG A 65 12.95 -2.13 3.06
CA ARG A 65 12.37 -3.41 3.46
C ARG A 65 12.46 -4.41 2.32
N GLU A 66 11.93 -4.10 1.15
CA GLU A 66 11.92 -5.02 0.00
C GLU A 66 13.32 -5.39 -0.48
N ARG A 67 14.28 -4.46 -0.47
CA ARG A 67 15.66 -4.75 -0.85
C ARG A 67 16.45 -5.51 0.21
N LEU A 68 16.24 -5.23 1.49
CA LEU A 68 16.96 -5.90 2.58
C LEU A 68 16.39 -7.29 2.87
N THR A 69 15.07 -7.48 2.78
CA THR A 69 14.44 -8.78 3.06
C THR A 69 14.32 -9.64 1.81
N GLY A 70 14.43 -9.06 0.60
CA GLY A 70 14.19 -9.77 -0.66
C GLY A 70 12.75 -10.28 -0.82
N GLN A 71 11.84 -9.88 0.07
CA GLN A 71 10.46 -10.35 0.07
C GLN A 71 9.63 -9.55 -0.93
N PRO A 72 8.95 -10.21 -1.89
CA PRO A 72 8.03 -9.55 -2.80
C PRO A 72 6.83 -8.98 -2.03
N TYR A 73 6.22 -7.92 -2.58
CA TYR A 73 5.02 -7.31 -2.02
C TYR A 73 3.86 -8.30 -1.99
N CYS A 74 3.63 -8.98 -3.12
CA CYS A 74 2.69 -10.09 -3.17
C CYS A 74 3.23 -11.25 -4.02
N ILE A 75 2.76 -12.45 -3.66
CA ILE A 75 3.08 -13.70 -4.32
C ILE A 75 1.76 -14.30 -4.80
N ILE A 76 1.64 -14.50 -6.09
CA ILE A 76 0.51 -15.17 -6.72
C ILE A 76 0.96 -16.61 -6.95
N THR A 77 0.29 -17.55 -6.28
CA THR A 77 0.46 -18.98 -6.49
C THR A 77 -0.67 -19.52 -7.38
N ASP A 78 -0.77 -20.83 -7.56
CA ASP A 78 -1.88 -21.44 -8.30
C ASP A 78 -3.19 -21.47 -7.51
N HIS A 79 -3.14 -21.30 -6.18
CA HIS A 79 -4.32 -21.47 -5.30
C HIS A 79 -4.60 -20.29 -4.39
N SER A 80 -3.58 -19.45 -4.13
CA SER A 80 -3.71 -18.30 -3.25
C SER A 80 -2.83 -17.13 -3.69
N LEU A 81 -3.31 -15.94 -3.33
CA LEU A 81 -2.57 -14.69 -3.36
C LEU A 81 -2.11 -14.38 -1.93
N ILE A 82 -0.80 -14.26 -1.74
CA ILE A 82 -0.17 -13.94 -0.46
C ILE A 82 0.36 -12.52 -0.52
N ILE A 83 -0.14 -11.63 0.34
CA ILE A 83 0.26 -10.24 0.45
C ILE A 83 1.15 -10.08 1.68
N ASN A 84 2.43 -9.77 1.46
CA ASN A 84 3.45 -9.63 2.50
C ASN A 84 3.42 -8.23 3.15
N GLU A 85 2.24 -7.74 3.50
CA GLU A 85 2.07 -6.57 4.36
C GLU A 85 2.23 -6.92 5.85
N LYS A 86 2.16 -5.93 6.75
CA LYS A 86 2.46 -6.05 8.19
C LYS A 86 1.80 -7.26 8.90
N ASN A 87 0.66 -7.73 8.39
CA ASN A 87 -0.09 -8.84 8.98
C ASN A 87 -0.17 -10.10 8.09
N GLY A 88 0.51 -10.15 6.94
CA GLY A 88 0.54 -11.32 6.05
C GLY A 88 -0.85 -11.84 5.68
N ILE A 89 -1.47 -11.28 4.64
CA ILE A 89 -2.81 -11.67 4.22
C ILE A 89 -2.70 -12.77 3.17
N GLU A 90 -3.36 -13.90 3.36
CA GLU A 90 -3.50 -14.96 2.35
C GLU A 90 -4.96 -15.01 1.87
N ILE A 91 -5.16 -14.77 0.58
CA ILE A 91 -6.45 -14.84 -0.10
C ILE A 91 -6.46 -16.10 -0.96
N ARG A 92 -7.40 -17.02 -0.71
CA ARG A 92 -7.52 -18.26 -1.51
C ARG A 92 -8.48 -18.04 -2.67
N PHE A 93 -8.06 -18.39 -3.89
CA PHE A 93 -8.90 -18.19 -5.09
C PHE A 93 -10.21 -18.97 -5.05
N ALA A 94 -10.24 -20.12 -4.37
CA ALA A 94 -11.47 -20.89 -4.16
C ALA A 94 -12.59 -20.11 -3.45
N ASP A 95 -12.23 -19.11 -2.63
CA ASP A 95 -13.14 -18.33 -1.79
C ASP A 95 -13.54 -17.00 -2.44
N VAL A 96 -12.88 -16.63 -3.54
CA VAL A 96 -13.10 -15.39 -4.29
C VAL A 96 -14.04 -15.66 -5.46
N GLU A 97 -14.98 -14.74 -5.70
CA GLU A 97 -15.84 -14.73 -6.87
C GLU A 97 -15.19 -13.94 -8.01
N GLU A 98 -14.74 -12.71 -7.74
CA GLU A 98 -14.03 -11.90 -8.72
C GLU A 98 -13.14 -10.83 -8.05
N PHE A 99 -12.07 -10.46 -8.76
CA PHE A 99 -11.31 -9.24 -8.50
C PHE A 99 -11.79 -8.15 -9.45
N HIS A 100 -11.99 -6.94 -8.94
CA HIS A 100 -12.39 -5.80 -9.77
C HIS A 100 -11.69 -4.53 -9.33
N ILE A 101 -11.45 -3.60 -10.26
CA ILE A 101 -10.87 -2.31 -9.93
C ILE A 101 -11.93 -1.38 -9.35
N SER A 102 -11.58 -0.70 -8.27
CA SER A 102 -12.43 0.33 -7.67
C SER A 102 -12.69 1.45 -8.65
N LYS A 103 -13.98 1.78 -8.86
CA LYS A 103 -14.40 2.92 -9.70
C LYS A 103 -14.02 4.27 -9.11
N LEU A 104 -13.73 4.32 -7.80
CA LEU A 104 -13.35 5.54 -7.09
C LEU A 104 -11.84 5.77 -7.10
N ASP A 105 -11.06 4.69 -7.10
CA ASP A 105 -9.60 4.73 -7.19
C ASP A 105 -9.12 3.60 -8.08
N ASN A 106 -8.79 3.93 -9.34
CA ASN A 106 -8.32 2.97 -10.35
C ASN A 106 -7.02 2.23 -9.96
N LYS A 107 -6.45 2.53 -8.80
CA LYS A 107 -5.26 1.89 -8.24
C LYS A 107 -5.59 0.83 -7.19
N GLN A 108 -6.86 0.68 -6.80
CA GLN A 108 -7.30 -0.31 -5.82
C GLN A 108 -7.99 -1.47 -6.52
N ILE A 109 -7.54 -2.68 -6.22
CA ILE A 109 -8.20 -3.93 -6.63
C ILE A 109 -9.02 -4.42 -5.44
N LEU A 110 -10.33 -4.47 -5.60
CA LEU A 110 -11.27 -4.96 -4.63
C LEU A 110 -11.55 -6.45 -4.88
N ILE A 111 -11.77 -7.19 -3.79
CA ILE A 111 -12.01 -8.63 -3.81
C ILE A 111 -13.47 -8.89 -3.46
N ARG A 112 -14.24 -9.47 -4.37
CA ARG A 112 -15.57 -9.99 -4.05
C ARG A 112 -15.46 -11.44 -3.59
N TYR A 113 -15.88 -11.72 -2.37
CA TYR A 113 -15.92 -13.08 -1.82
C TYR A 113 -17.25 -13.78 -2.15
N LYS A 114 -17.22 -15.11 -2.27
CA LYS A 114 -18.45 -15.90 -2.42
C LYS A 114 -19.31 -15.79 -1.16
N ASP A 115 -20.63 -15.66 -1.31
CA ASP A 115 -21.64 -15.46 -0.24
C ASP A 115 -21.53 -16.41 0.97
N ASN A 116 -20.85 -17.55 0.84
CA ASN A 116 -20.80 -18.60 1.84
C ASN A 116 -19.60 -18.54 2.80
N LYS A 117 -18.78 -17.47 2.79
CA LYS A 117 -17.66 -17.32 3.73
C LYS A 117 -17.56 -15.94 4.35
N SER A 118 -17.47 -15.96 5.67
CA SER A 118 -17.26 -14.83 6.57
C SER A 118 -15.89 -14.19 6.33
N GLU A 119 -15.89 -12.86 6.36
CA GLU A 119 -14.70 -12.01 6.41
C GLU A 119 -13.60 -12.59 7.32
N PRO A 120 -12.31 -12.41 6.99
CA PRO A 120 -11.23 -12.84 7.86
C PRO A 120 -11.38 -12.18 9.24
N LYS A 121 -11.51 -13.02 10.28
CA LYS A 121 -11.63 -12.59 11.68
C LYS A 121 -10.49 -11.64 12.06
N LYS A 122 -10.79 -10.35 12.17
CA LYS A 122 -9.94 -9.36 12.84
C LYS A 122 -10.09 -9.52 14.36
N ASP A 123 -9.23 -10.33 14.97
CA ASP A 123 -9.16 -10.44 16.43
C ASP A 123 -8.45 -9.21 17.04
N GLY A 124 -9.24 -8.33 17.67
CA GLY A 124 -8.74 -7.20 18.44
C GLY A 124 -9.85 -6.28 18.95
N ILE A 125 -9.59 -5.52 20.02
CA ILE A 125 -10.56 -4.60 20.67
C ILE A 125 -11.08 -3.53 19.68
N LEU A 126 -10.29 -3.20 18.66
CA LEU A 126 -10.69 -2.33 17.53
C LEU A 126 -11.70 -2.97 16.56
N GLY A 127 -11.77 -4.30 16.48
CA GLY A 127 -12.72 -5.04 15.63
C GLY A 127 -14.16 -4.92 16.11
N ARG A 128 -14.40 -4.74 17.41
CA ARG A 128 -15.76 -4.61 17.96
C ARG A 128 -16.42 -3.25 17.68
N LEU A 129 -15.61 -2.21 17.47
CA LEU A 129 -16.09 -0.87 17.07
C LEU A 129 -16.29 -0.76 15.55
N SER A 130 -15.50 -1.49 14.77
CA SER A 130 -15.67 -1.65 13.31
C SER A 130 -17.04 -2.22 12.95
N ASN A 131 -17.49 -3.23 13.69
CA ASN A 131 -18.72 -3.98 13.35
C ASN A 131 -20.01 -3.16 13.39
N ARG A 132 -20.06 -2.02 14.10
CA ARG A 132 -21.27 -1.16 14.08
C ARG A 132 -21.31 -0.15 12.93
N PHE A 133 -20.17 0.10 12.28
CA PHE A 133 -20.11 0.89 11.05
C PHE A 133 -20.05 -0.01 9.80
N SER A 134 -19.61 -1.26 9.95
CA SER A 134 -19.52 -2.27 8.88
C SER A 134 -20.86 -2.66 8.27
N ASP A 135 -21.97 -2.70 9.04
CA ASP A 135 -23.25 -3.13 8.47
C ASP A 135 -23.85 -2.11 7.46
N TYR A 136 -23.37 -0.87 7.44
CA TYR A 136 -23.73 0.13 6.43
C TYR A 136 -22.68 0.25 5.32
N ILE A 137 -21.53 -0.40 5.49
CA ILE A 137 -20.39 -0.45 4.56
C ILE A 137 -19.99 -1.93 4.35
N ALA A 138 -20.98 -2.82 4.25
CA ALA A 138 -20.79 -4.27 4.14
C ALA A 138 -20.26 -4.71 2.76
N ASP A 139 -19.88 -3.74 1.92
CA ASP A 139 -19.32 -3.89 0.59
C ASP A 139 -17.86 -3.36 0.54
N THR A 140 -17.25 -3.04 1.70
CA THR A 140 -15.80 -2.73 1.79
C THR A 140 -14.96 -3.99 1.83
N ASN A 141 -14.98 -4.64 0.67
CA ASN A 141 -13.97 -5.52 0.11
C ASN A 141 -12.57 -5.20 0.63
N GLU A 142 -11.81 -6.23 1.03
CA GLU A 142 -10.37 -6.09 1.20
C GLU A 142 -9.78 -5.56 -0.10
N GLY A 143 -9.27 -4.33 -0.05
CA GLY A 143 -8.72 -3.63 -1.20
C GLY A 143 -7.21 -3.77 -1.22
N ILE A 144 -6.68 -4.36 -2.30
CA ILE A 144 -5.25 -4.42 -2.57
C ILE A 144 -4.87 -3.12 -3.26
N ASN A 145 -3.93 -2.39 -2.67
CA ASN A 145 -3.38 -1.21 -3.34
C ASN A 145 -2.36 -1.65 -4.40
N ALA A 146 -2.75 -1.56 -5.67
CA ALA A 146 -1.89 -1.85 -6.80
C ALA A 146 -1.05 -0.62 -7.23
N SER A 147 -1.16 0.50 -6.53
CA SER A 147 -0.37 1.70 -6.81
C SER A 147 1.12 1.44 -6.66
N GLY A 148 1.87 1.72 -7.72
CA GLY A 148 3.33 1.64 -7.66
C GLY A 148 3.86 0.22 -7.72
N LEU A 149 3.05 -0.77 -8.11
CA LEU A 149 3.52 -2.11 -8.44
C LEU A 149 4.18 -2.16 -9.82
N THR A 150 4.89 -3.27 -10.08
CA THR A 150 5.55 -3.55 -11.37
C THR A 150 4.53 -3.80 -12.49
N TYR A 151 3.38 -4.39 -12.16
CA TYR A 151 2.26 -4.59 -13.07
C TYR A 151 1.30 -3.41 -13.02
N ASP A 152 0.64 -3.14 -14.15
CA ASP A 152 -0.48 -2.20 -14.18
C ASP A 152 -1.66 -2.77 -13.37
N PRO A 153 -2.43 -1.95 -12.61
CA PRO A 153 -3.57 -2.45 -11.83
C PRO A 153 -4.57 -3.27 -12.65
N GLN A 154 -4.81 -2.91 -13.92
CA GLN A 154 -5.73 -3.65 -14.79
C GLN A 154 -5.15 -4.99 -15.23
N GLU A 155 -3.87 -5.01 -15.56
CA GLU A 155 -3.16 -6.24 -15.93
C GLU A 155 -3.10 -7.22 -14.75
N LEU A 156 -2.81 -6.72 -13.54
CA LEU A 156 -2.81 -7.51 -12.32
C LEU A 156 -4.21 -8.06 -12.00
N CYS A 157 -5.25 -7.25 -12.15
CA CYS A 157 -6.64 -7.67 -11.96
C CYS A 157 -7.03 -8.80 -12.93
N ASN A 158 -6.69 -8.67 -14.21
CA ASN A 158 -6.97 -9.69 -15.22
C ASN A 158 -6.21 -10.99 -14.91
N LEU A 159 -4.97 -10.90 -14.46
CA LEU A 159 -4.15 -12.05 -14.07
C LEU A 159 -4.75 -12.79 -12.87
N LEU A 160 -5.23 -12.06 -11.86
CA LEU A 160 -5.91 -12.65 -10.71
C LEU A 160 -7.22 -13.34 -11.09
N ASN A 161 -8.05 -12.71 -11.94
CA ASN A 161 -9.28 -13.32 -12.43
C ASN A 161 -9.03 -14.58 -13.27
N GLY A 162 -7.99 -14.59 -14.11
CA GLY A 162 -7.59 -15.79 -14.84
C GLY A 162 -7.23 -16.95 -13.91
N LYS A 163 -6.66 -16.69 -12.73
CA LYS A 163 -6.40 -17.73 -11.72
C LYS A 163 -7.66 -18.19 -10.99
N VAL A 164 -8.64 -17.31 -10.78
CA VAL A 164 -9.95 -17.67 -10.19
C VAL A 164 -10.76 -18.56 -11.13
N GLU A 165 -10.77 -18.29 -12.43
CA GLU A 165 -11.48 -19.13 -13.42
C GLU A 165 -10.89 -20.55 -13.56
N MET A 166 -9.61 -20.71 -13.21
CA MET A 166 -8.91 -21.99 -13.25
C MET A 166 -8.96 -22.77 -11.93
N ALA A 167 -9.47 -22.17 -10.84
CA ALA A 167 -9.48 -22.71 -9.48
C ALA A 167 -10.82 -23.34 -9.10
#